data_AF-A0A831PJA5-F1
#
_entry.id   AF-A0A831PJA5-F1
#
_cell.length_a   1.000
_cell.length_b   1.000
_cell.length_c   1.000
_cell.angle_alpha   90.00
_cell.angle_beta   90.00
_cell.angle_gamma   90.00
#
_symmetry.space_group_name_H-M   'P 1'
#
loop_
_entity.id
_entity.type
_entity.pdbx_description
1 polymer ?
#
loop_
_entity_poly.entity_id
_entity_poly.type
_entity_poly.pdbx_seq_one_letter_code
_entity_poly.pdbx_strand_id
1 'polypeptide(L)'
;MLATVILAIQIISFNNEVLKPDYPREVAAAIQQELDAGEDVYVANYQQIVYYLLDLDSPTKYIHSNLLFTETHKAFNIEADQELKRIMKTLPDFVIIYRENEKVLKLMGNNYHLVKAFGKEKVKLYQLN
;
A
#
# COMPACT_ATOMS: atom_id res chain seq x y z
N MET A 1 13.76 41.26 -4.40
CA MET A 1 12.75 40.51 -5.16
C MET A 1 13.21 39.08 -5.45
N LEU A 2 14.31 38.85 -6.20
CA LEU A 2 14.78 37.49 -6.53
C LEU A 2 15.12 36.64 -5.29
N ALA A 3 15.90 37.18 -4.34
CA ALA A 3 16.26 36.46 -3.10
C ALA A 3 15.04 36.05 -2.26
N THR A 4 14.00 36.89 -2.25
CA THR A 4 12.75 36.65 -1.53
C THR A 4 11.96 35.50 -2.14
N VAL A 5 11.94 35.41 -3.49
CA VAL A 5 11.30 34.30 -4.22
C VAL A 5 12.05 32.98 -3.98
N ILE A 6 13.39 33.00 -4.00
CA ILE A 6 14.21 31.82 -3.73
C ILE A 6 13.97 31.30 -2.31
N LEU A 7 13.96 32.18 -1.30
CA LEU A 7 13.65 31.81 0.08
C LEU A 7 12.25 31.22 0.23
N ALA A 8 11.24 31.80 -0.43
CA ALA A 8 9.89 31.26 -0.42
C ALA A 8 9.82 29.85 -1.02
N ILE A 9 10.50 29.62 -2.16
CA ILE A 9 10.58 28.30 -2.78
C ILE A 9 11.29 27.30 -1.86
N GLN A 10 12.40 27.69 -1.22
CA GLN A 10 13.13 26.82 -0.29
C GLN A 10 12.30 26.43 0.92
N ILE A 11 11.57 27.38 1.53
CA ILE A 11 10.68 27.11 2.67
C ILE A 11 9.53 26.18 2.25
N ILE A 12 8.92 26.43 1.10
CA ILE A 12 7.85 25.57 0.56
C ILE A 12 8.38 24.16 0.28
N SER A 13 9.53 24.03 -0.40
CA SER A 13 10.15 22.73 -0.68
C SER A 13 10.54 21.98 0.59
N PHE A 14 11.16 22.65 1.56
CA PHE A 14 11.55 22.05 2.82
C PHE A 14 10.34 21.51 3.58
N ASN A 15 9.25 22.28 3.66
CA ASN A 15 8.00 21.81 4.26
C ASN A 15 7.36 20.65 3.47
N ASN A 16 7.54 20.58 2.15
CA ASN A 16 6.91 19.56 1.32
C ASN A 16 7.67 18.22 1.31
N GLU A 17 8.99 18.24 1.45
CA GLU A 17 9.85 17.05 1.34
C GLU A 17 10.31 16.53 2.70
N VAL A 18 10.73 17.40 3.62
CA VAL A 18 11.34 16.98 4.90
C VAL A 18 10.28 16.64 5.95
N LEU A 19 9.12 17.32 5.92
CA LEU A 19 8.04 17.09 6.89
C LEU A 19 7.01 16.05 6.43
N LYS A 20 7.22 15.39 5.29
CA LYS A 20 6.29 14.34 4.86
C LYS A 20 6.43 13.14 5.80
N PRO A 21 5.33 12.69 6.43
CA PRO A 21 5.37 11.49 7.25
C PRO A 21 5.76 10.27 6.41
N ASP A 22 6.61 9.41 6.98
CA ASP A 22 7.00 8.13 6.40
C ASP A 22 5.86 7.11 6.62
N TYR A 23 4.79 7.27 5.84
CA TYR A 23 3.61 6.41 5.94
C TYR A 23 3.92 4.92 5.79
N PRO A 24 4.84 4.46 4.92
CA PRO A 24 5.24 3.05 4.91
C PRO A 24 5.75 2.55 6.26
N ARG A 25 6.59 3.32 6.96
CA ARG A 25 7.03 2.97 8.31
C ARG A 25 5.89 2.98 9.32
N GLU A 26 4.99 3.96 9.26
CA GLU A 26 3.82 4.00 10.15
C GLU A 26 2.87 2.82 9.94
N VAL A 27 2.66 2.41 8.69
CA VAL A 27 1.84 1.24 8.33
C VAL A 27 2.51 -0.03 8.82
N ALA A 28 3.80 -0.22 8.54
CA ALA A 28 4.54 -1.39 9.00
C ALA A 28 4.55 -1.48 10.53
N ALA A 29 4.77 -0.36 11.22
CA ALA A 29 4.72 -0.31 12.69
C ALA A 29 3.33 -0.64 13.25
N ALA A 30 2.25 -0.26 12.57
CA ALA A 30 0.90 -0.61 12.99
C ALA A 30 0.64 -2.13 12.84
N ILE A 31 1.09 -2.72 11.73
CA ILE A 31 0.97 -4.16 11.51
C ILE A 31 1.82 -4.93 12.51
N GLN A 32 3.08 -4.53 12.72
CA GLN A 32 4.01 -5.23 13.60
C GLN A 32 3.57 -5.27 15.08
N GLN A 33 2.65 -4.40 15.50
CA GLN A 33 2.05 -4.43 16.84
C GLN A 33 1.01 -5.55 17.00
N GLU A 34 0.43 -6.01 15.89
CA GLU A 34 -0.68 -6.96 15.85
C GLU A 34 -0.30 -8.27 15.13
N LEU A 35 0.79 -8.28 14.36
CA LEU A 35 1.22 -9.40 13.53
C LEU A 35 1.76 -10.55 14.37
N ASP A 36 1.04 -11.67 14.37
CA ASP A 36 1.49 -12.93 14.95
C ASP A 36 2.41 -13.72 14.00
N ALA A 37 3.17 -14.64 14.57
CA ALA A 37 4.07 -15.48 13.79
C ALA A 37 3.29 -16.38 12.83
N GLY A 38 3.50 -16.17 11.53
CA GLY A 38 2.87 -16.94 10.46
C GLY A 38 1.70 -16.23 9.78
N GLU A 39 1.30 -15.07 10.28
CA GLU A 39 0.33 -14.20 9.60
C GLU A 39 0.95 -13.54 8.36
N ASP A 40 0.13 -13.29 7.34
CA ASP A 40 0.56 -12.74 6.06
C ASP A 40 -0.08 -11.37 5.74
N VAL A 41 0.60 -10.63 4.85
CA VAL A 41 0.23 -9.27 4.50
C VAL A 41 0.13 -9.14 2.99
N TYR A 42 -0.96 -8.56 2.50
CA TYR A 42 -1.10 -8.15 1.12
C TYR A 42 -1.10 -6.63 0.94
N VAL A 43 0.00 -6.11 0.39
CA VAL A 43 0.12 -4.73 -0.07
C VAL A 43 -0.43 -4.66 -1.50
N ALA A 44 -1.67 -4.20 -1.66
CA ALA A 44 -2.34 -4.20 -2.95
C ALA A 44 -1.79 -3.13 -3.90
N ASN A 45 -2.37 -1.93 -3.90
CA ASN A 45 -1.97 -0.82 -4.76
C ASN A 45 -1.16 0.27 -4.04
N TYR A 46 -0.46 -0.13 -2.96
CA TYR A 46 0.42 0.73 -2.17
C TYR A 46 1.91 0.37 -2.35
N GLN A 47 2.80 1.02 -1.60
CA GLN A 47 4.24 0.87 -1.74
C GLN A 47 4.74 -0.45 -1.14
N GLN A 48 5.35 -1.32 -1.97
CA GLN A 48 5.84 -2.64 -1.56
C GLN A 48 7.02 -2.62 -0.60
N ILE A 49 7.61 -1.46 -0.28
CA ILE A 49 8.64 -1.34 0.75
C ILE A 49 8.15 -1.82 2.13
N VAL A 50 6.83 -1.86 2.35
CA VAL A 50 6.23 -2.42 3.58
C VAL A 50 6.64 -3.88 3.80
N TYR A 51 6.77 -4.69 2.75
CA TYR A 51 7.26 -6.07 2.85
C TYR A 51 8.65 -6.14 3.47
N TYR A 52 9.58 -5.32 2.95
CA TYR A 52 10.92 -5.21 3.49
C TYR A 52 10.94 -4.73 4.94
N LEU A 53 10.07 -3.79 5.31
CA LEU A 53 9.98 -3.27 6.67
C LEU A 53 9.43 -4.29 7.67
N LEU A 54 8.64 -5.26 7.20
CA LEU A 54 8.05 -6.34 8.00
C LEU A 54 8.86 -7.63 7.95
N ASP A 55 9.96 -7.68 7.20
CA ASP A 55 10.73 -8.90 6.92
C ASP A 55 9.86 -10.03 6.31
N LEU A 56 8.97 -9.64 5.37
CA LEU A 56 8.06 -10.54 4.67
C LEU A 56 8.36 -10.61 3.18
N ASP A 57 8.10 -11.76 2.57
CA ASP A 57 8.11 -11.92 1.12
C ASP A 57 6.83 -11.38 0.48
N SER A 58 6.96 -10.76 -0.69
CA SER A 58 5.80 -10.33 -1.47
C SER A 58 5.10 -11.57 -2.08
N PRO A 59 3.77 -11.70 -1.98
CA PRO A 59 3.03 -12.82 -2.56
C PRO A 59 2.98 -12.73 -4.09
N THR A 60 3.51 -11.66 -4.69
CA THR A 60 3.57 -11.46 -6.13
C THR A 60 4.93 -10.99 -6.60
N LYS A 61 5.35 -11.45 -7.78
CA LYS A 61 6.57 -10.97 -8.45
C LYS A 61 6.42 -9.57 -9.07
N TYR A 62 5.19 -9.04 -9.14
CA TYR A 62 4.91 -7.76 -9.79
C TYR A 62 5.02 -6.60 -8.78
N ILE A 63 6.24 -6.06 -8.63
CA ILE A 63 6.59 -5.09 -7.58
C ILE A 63 5.83 -3.76 -7.72
N HIS A 64 5.56 -3.33 -8.96
CA HIS A 64 4.89 -2.07 -9.21
C HIS A 64 3.39 -2.28 -9.38
N SER A 65 2.57 -1.61 -8.56
CA SER A 65 1.11 -1.73 -8.56
C SER A 65 0.49 -1.51 -9.95
N ASN A 66 1.03 -0.59 -10.76
CA ASN A 66 0.59 -0.39 -12.15
C ASN A 66 0.53 -1.67 -13.00
N LEU A 67 1.40 -2.66 -12.75
CA LEU A 67 1.40 -3.94 -13.47
C LEU A 67 0.17 -4.80 -13.19
N LEU A 68 -0.56 -4.53 -12.10
CA LEU A 68 -1.78 -5.26 -11.72
C LEU A 68 -3.05 -4.41 -11.80
N PHE A 69 -2.95 -3.11 -11.57
CA PHE A 69 -4.11 -2.23 -11.41
C PHE A 69 -4.33 -1.23 -12.57
N THR A 70 -3.48 -1.22 -13.60
CA THR A 70 -3.64 -0.39 -14.80
C THR A 70 -3.50 -1.22 -16.06
N GLU A 71 -3.84 -0.65 -17.22
CA GLU A 71 -3.73 -1.30 -18.55
C GLU A 71 -2.31 -1.78 -18.91
N THR A 72 -1.29 -1.35 -18.15
CA THR A 72 0.10 -1.80 -18.31
C THR A 72 0.23 -3.32 -18.32
N HIS A 73 -0.62 -4.05 -17.58
CA HIS A 73 -0.63 -5.52 -17.57
C HIS A 73 -0.74 -6.13 -18.98
N LYS A 74 -1.48 -5.49 -19.90
CA LYS A 74 -1.67 -5.97 -21.27
C LYS A 74 -0.38 -5.94 -22.07
N ALA A 75 0.42 -4.88 -21.90
CA ALA A 75 1.70 -4.73 -22.61
C ALA A 75 2.72 -5.80 -22.21
N PHE A 76 2.64 -6.30 -20.98
CA PHE A 76 3.52 -7.34 -20.45
C PHE A 76 2.89 -8.74 -20.46
N ASN A 77 1.71 -8.90 -21.08
CA ASN A 77 0.96 -10.15 -21.10
C ASN A 77 0.75 -10.77 -19.70
N ILE A 78 0.42 -9.91 -18.72
CA ILE A 78 0.18 -10.29 -17.33
C ILE A 78 -1.32 -10.52 -17.12
N GLU A 79 -1.67 -11.71 -16.64
CA GLU A 79 -3.02 -12.09 -16.21
C GLU A 79 -3.35 -11.48 -14.83
N ALA A 80 -3.47 -10.15 -14.77
CA ALA A 80 -3.56 -9.42 -13.50
C ALA A 80 -4.75 -9.84 -12.62
N ASP A 81 -5.93 -10.08 -13.21
CA ASP A 81 -7.11 -10.49 -12.45
C ASP A 81 -6.97 -11.92 -11.89
N GLN A 82 -6.23 -12.80 -12.59
CA GLN A 82 -5.96 -14.16 -12.09
C GLN A 82 -4.96 -14.11 -10.92
N GLU A 83 -3.94 -13.27 -11.03
CA GLU A 83 -2.96 -13.06 -9.97
C GLU A 83 -3.61 -12.47 -8.71
N LEU A 84 -4.47 -11.45 -8.85
CA LEU A 84 -5.21 -10.88 -7.72
C LEU A 84 -6.11 -11.92 -7.04
N LYS A 85 -6.83 -12.74 -7.83
CA LYS A 85 -7.65 -13.82 -7.28
C LYS A 85 -6.80 -14.88 -6.57
N ARG A 86 -5.62 -15.22 -7.12
CA ARG A 86 -4.70 -16.19 -6.50
C ARG A 86 -4.24 -15.70 -5.14
N ILE A 87 -3.84 -14.43 -5.03
CA ILE A 87 -3.39 -13.82 -3.77
C ILE A 87 -4.57 -13.75 -2.79
N MET A 88 -5.70 -13.15 -3.17
CA MET A 88 -6.83 -12.99 -2.24
C MET A 88 -7.47 -14.32 -1.80
N LYS A 89 -7.24 -15.42 -2.54
CA LYS A 89 -7.68 -16.76 -2.15
C LYS A 89 -6.88 -17.33 -0.95
N THR A 90 -5.69 -16.81 -0.65
CA THR A 90 -4.96 -17.19 0.57
C THR A 90 -5.58 -16.59 1.83
N LEU A 91 -6.50 -15.62 1.68
CA LEU A 91 -7.09 -14.82 2.75
C LEU A 91 -6.02 -14.14 3.61
N PRO A 92 -5.29 -13.16 3.04
CA PRO A 92 -4.24 -12.48 3.78
C PRO A 92 -4.74 -11.91 5.12
N ASP A 93 -4.02 -12.05 6.22
CA ASP A 93 -4.46 -11.55 7.52
C ASP A 93 -4.62 -10.03 7.51
N PHE A 94 -3.71 -9.34 6.81
CA PHE A 94 -3.78 -7.90 6.59
C PHE A 94 -3.79 -7.52 5.11
N VAL A 95 -4.61 -6.53 4.75
CA VAL A 95 -4.65 -5.96 3.39
C VAL A 95 -4.46 -4.45 3.44
N ILE A 96 -3.49 -3.94 2.68
CA ILE A 96 -3.22 -2.50 2.58
C ILE A 96 -3.67 -1.98 1.21
N ILE A 97 -4.53 -0.96 1.22
CA ILE A 97 -5.05 -0.31 0.02
C ILE A 97 -4.70 1.17 0.02
N TYR A 98 -4.21 1.66 -1.13
CA TYR A 98 -4.08 3.09 -1.39
C TYR A 98 -5.33 3.62 -2.10
N ARG A 99 -6.01 4.55 -1.45
CA ARG A 99 -7.32 5.10 -1.85
C ARG A 99 -8.33 3.96 -2.02
N GLU A 100 -9.37 4.17 -2.82
CA GLU A 100 -10.31 3.13 -3.17
C GLU A 100 -9.75 2.24 -4.29
N ASN A 101 -9.86 0.92 -4.12
CA ASN A 101 -9.56 -0.05 -5.16
C ASN A 101 -10.69 -1.08 -5.25
N GLU A 102 -11.63 -0.84 -6.15
CA GLU A 102 -12.84 -1.66 -6.27
C GLU A 102 -12.55 -3.14 -6.52
N LYS A 103 -11.48 -3.47 -7.26
CA LYS A 103 -11.13 -4.86 -7.56
C LYS A 103 -10.78 -5.61 -6.29
N VAL A 104 -9.95 -5.01 -5.43
CA VAL A 104 -9.50 -5.62 -4.17
C VAL A 104 -10.66 -5.66 -3.19
N LEU A 105 -11.42 -4.56 -3.05
CA LEU A 105 -12.58 -4.50 -2.16
C LEU A 105 -13.66 -5.54 -2.51
N LYS A 106 -13.91 -5.78 -3.81
CA LYS A 106 -14.81 -6.85 -4.26
C LYS A 106 -14.30 -8.25 -3.88
N LEU A 107 -12.99 -8.48 -3.91
CA LEU A 107 -12.39 -9.76 -3.51
C LEU A 107 -12.36 -9.96 -2.00
N MET A 108 -12.23 -8.88 -1.22
CA MET A 108 -12.32 -8.91 0.24
C MET A 108 -13.74 -9.27 0.72
N GLY A 109 -14.76 -8.76 0.04
CA GLY A 109 -16.16 -8.95 0.46
C GLY A 109 -16.40 -8.41 1.88
N ASN A 110 -17.12 -9.16 2.69
CA ASN A 110 -17.38 -8.83 4.10
C ASN A 110 -16.39 -9.52 5.07
N ASN A 111 -15.29 -10.09 4.57
CA ASN A 111 -14.36 -10.87 5.39
C ASN A 111 -13.36 -9.98 6.14
N TYR A 112 -13.35 -8.68 5.88
CA TYR A 112 -12.35 -7.76 6.41
C TYR A 112 -13.00 -6.54 7.04
N HIS A 113 -12.37 -6.00 8.07
CA HIS A 113 -12.74 -4.73 8.70
C HIS A 113 -11.58 -3.74 8.65
N LEU A 114 -11.90 -2.45 8.64
CA LEU A 114 -10.90 -1.37 8.62
C LEU A 114 -10.31 -1.22 10.03
N VAL A 115 -9.00 -1.44 10.16
CA VAL A 115 -8.26 -1.26 11.42
C VAL A 115 -7.80 0.18 11.56
N LYS A 116 -7.16 0.73 10.52
CA LYS A 116 -6.52 2.05 10.57
C LYS A 116 -6.42 2.72 9.22
N ALA A 117 -6.41 4.05 9.24
CA ALA A 117 -6.21 4.87 8.05
C ALA A 117 -5.09 5.90 8.25
N PHE A 118 -4.30 6.14 7.21
CA PHE A 118 -3.13 7.02 7.23
C PHE A 118 -3.21 8.06 6.12
N GLY A 119 -2.44 9.16 6.27
CA GLY A 119 -2.26 10.15 5.21
C GLY A 119 -3.54 10.81 4.72
N LYS A 120 -4.42 11.23 5.64
CA LYS A 120 -5.77 11.75 5.36
C LYS A 120 -6.62 10.69 4.63
N GLU A 121 -6.67 9.48 5.20
CA GLU A 121 -7.45 8.33 4.72
C GLU A 121 -7.07 7.80 3.33
N LYS A 122 -5.88 8.17 2.85
CA LYS A 122 -5.37 7.69 1.56
C LYS A 122 -4.77 6.30 1.64
N VAL A 123 -4.31 5.85 2.79
CA VAL A 123 -3.83 4.47 2.98
C VAL A 123 -4.72 3.84 4.02
N LYS A 124 -5.29 2.67 3.71
CA LYS A 124 -6.21 1.95 4.58
C LYS A 124 -5.63 0.57 4.86
N LEU A 125 -5.57 0.22 6.13
CA LEU A 125 -5.18 -1.10 6.63
C LEU A 125 -6.44 -1.83 7.06
N TYR A 126 -6.66 -2.99 6.47
CA TYR A 126 -7.75 -3.90 6.78
C TYR A 126 -7.21 -5.17 7.40
N GLN A 127 -7.98 -5.80 8.27
CA GLN A 127 -7.67 -7.08 8.89
C GLN A 127 -8.80 -8.07 8.63
N LEU A 128 -8.45 -9.34 8.46
CA LEU A 128 -9.37 -10.45 8.34
C LEU A 128 -10.21 -10.60 9.63
N ASN A 129 -11.50 -10.93 9.49
CA ASN A 129 -12.44 -11.13 10.60
C ASN A 129 -12.30 -12.49 11.28
#